data_AF-A0A7S2QJ26-F1
#
_entry.id   AF-A0A7S2QJ26-F1
#
_cell.length_a   1.000
_cell.length_b   1.000
_cell.length_c   1.000
_cell.angle_alpha   90.00
_cell.angle_beta   90.00
_cell.angle_gamma   90.00
#
_symmetry.space_group_name_H-M   'P 1'
#
loop_
_entity.id
_entity.type
_entity.pdbx_description
1 polymer ?
#
loop_
_entity_poly.entity_id
_entity_poly.type
_entity_poly.pdbx_seq_one_letter_code
_entity_poly.pdbx_strand_id
1 'polypeptide(L)'
;GRYGVGQGAGGGGAGRPVLGKRILEDYDLQELLREWNKMGISFTGAILLAEGKETATAYDMRRDQLMTQDTVMGHAAVILKTTGDGWLYICLSETGFHWEHASGSYRRLMQAGAGGARLQAVDSSTARFAVESVQAMIEEQQVLEYANGTPHEYADFAKRLFDRVSGKNCEGKRPFDALGSNAPHKKAPPPSRGSPQPGS
;
A
#
# COMPACT_ATOMS: atom_id res chain seq x y z
N GLY A 1 15.28 25.98 -46.86
CA GLY A 1 15.13 24.52 -46.93
C GLY A 1 16.32 23.85 -46.29
N ARG A 2 16.07 23.03 -45.27
CA ARG A 2 16.78 21.77 -44.96
C ARG A 2 16.15 21.20 -43.68
N TYR A 3 15.29 20.21 -43.89
CA TYR A 3 14.77 19.33 -42.85
C TYR A 3 15.90 18.40 -42.39
N GLY A 4 16.09 18.26 -41.09
CA GLY A 4 16.78 17.14 -40.47
C GLY A 4 15.76 16.31 -39.71
N VAL A 5 15.48 15.11 -40.22
CA VAL A 5 14.72 14.06 -39.54
C VAL A 5 15.72 13.02 -39.03
N GLY A 6 15.51 12.56 -37.80
CA GLY A 6 16.21 11.44 -37.14
C GLY A 6 15.96 11.58 -35.64
N GLN A 7 14.84 11.12 -35.07
CA GLN A 7 14.48 9.72 -34.80
C GLN A 7 15.57 9.00 -34.00
N GLY A 8 15.32 8.80 -32.70
CA GLY A 8 16.19 8.00 -31.84
C GLY A 8 15.81 8.05 -30.36
N ALA A 9 14.92 7.14 -29.97
CA ALA A 9 14.72 6.61 -28.61
C ALA A 9 14.37 7.61 -27.49
N GLY A 10 13.06 7.72 -27.22
CA GLY A 10 12.58 8.07 -25.88
C GLY A 10 13.02 6.99 -24.89
N GLY A 11 14.15 7.23 -24.23
CA GLY A 11 14.54 6.48 -23.04
C GLY A 11 13.58 6.85 -21.92
N GLY A 12 12.58 5.99 -21.67
CA GLY A 12 11.84 5.99 -20.42
C GLY A 12 12.83 5.73 -19.30
N GLY A 13 13.33 6.79 -18.68
CA GLY A 13 14.26 6.71 -17.58
C GLY A 13 13.60 5.93 -16.46
N ALA A 14 14.14 4.76 -16.13
CA ALA A 14 13.78 4.07 -14.91
C ALA A 14 14.03 5.04 -13.74
N GLY A 15 12.94 5.48 -13.08
CA GLY A 15 13.02 6.35 -11.91
C GLY A 15 13.98 5.75 -10.88
N ARG A 16 14.76 6.60 -10.20
CA ARG A 16 15.81 6.14 -9.29
C ARG A 16 15.21 5.35 -8.13
N PRO A 17 15.73 4.16 -7.80
CA PRO A 17 15.20 3.38 -6.69
C PRO A 17 15.28 4.16 -5.38
N VAL A 18 14.21 4.10 -4.60
CA VAL A 18 14.14 4.68 -3.26
C VAL A 18 14.18 3.55 -2.25
N LEU A 19 15.24 3.50 -1.45
CA LEU A 19 15.35 2.55 -0.34
C LEU A 19 14.40 2.98 0.78
N GLY A 20 13.59 2.04 1.28
CA GLY A 20 12.67 2.29 2.39
C GLY A 20 13.39 2.78 3.66
N LYS A 21 14.66 2.41 3.85
CA LYS A 21 15.50 2.96 4.92
C LYS A 21 15.57 4.50 4.89
N ARG A 22 15.56 5.14 3.71
CA ARG A 22 15.58 6.62 3.61
C ARG A 22 14.35 7.28 4.20
N ILE A 23 13.23 6.54 4.30
CA ILE A 23 12.00 7.00 4.93
C ILE A 23 12.17 7.11 6.45
N LEU A 24 12.97 6.21 7.05
CA LEU A 24 13.30 6.25 8.48
C LEU A 24 14.33 7.33 8.84
N GLU A 25 15.09 7.81 7.86
CA GLU A 25 16.09 8.87 8.05
C GLU A 25 15.46 10.27 8.12
N ASP A 26 14.15 10.39 7.88
CA ASP A 26 13.39 11.64 8.02
C ASP A 26 13.19 11.98 9.50
N TYR A 27 14.16 12.70 10.08
CA TYR A 27 14.17 13.06 11.49
C TYR A 27 12.92 13.85 11.91
N ASP A 28 12.46 14.77 11.07
CA ASP A 28 11.34 15.66 11.36
C ASP A 28 10.02 14.86 11.48
N LEU A 29 9.79 13.89 10.58
CA LEU A 29 8.65 12.98 10.69
C LEU A 29 8.74 12.12 11.96
N GLN A 30 9.91 11.57 12.26
CA GLN A 30 10.09 10.72 13.44
C GLN A 30 9.88 11.49 14.74
N GLU A 31 10.34 12.74 14.80
CA GLU A 31 10.12 13.63 15.94
C GLU A 31 8.63 14.00 16.07
N LEU A 32 7.96 14.34 14.96
CA LEU A 32 6.52 14.62 14.95
C LEU A 32 5.71 13.45 15.51
N LEU A 33 5.95 12.23 15.01
CA LEU A 33 5.23 11.03 15.46
C LEU A 33 5.53 10.74 16.95
N ARG A 34 6.76 10.96 17.40
CA ARG A 34 7.13 10.80 18.81
C ARG A 34 6.40 11.79 19.72
N GLU A 35 6.34 13.07 19.33
CA GLU A 35 5.63 14.09 20.11
C GLU A 35 4.12 13.86 20.09
N TRP A 36 3.55 13.47 18.96
CA TRP A 36 2.13 13.08 18.87
C TRP A 36 1.81 11.91 19.79
N ASN A 37 2.70 10.93 19.86
CA ASN A 37 2.52 9.82 20.78
C ASN A 37 2.55 10.28 22.25
N LYS A 38 3.52 11.12 22.64
CA LYS A 38 3.59 11.69 24.00
C LYS A 38 2.33 12.50 24.37
N MET A 39 1.73 13.18 23.40
CA MET A 39 0.50 13.95 23.57
C MET A 39 -0.78 13.08 23.59
N GLY A 40 -0.67 11.77 23.36
CA GLY A 40 -1.82 10.87 23.26
C GLY A 40 -2.68 11.11 22.02
N ILE A 41 -2.10 11.71 20.98
CA ILE A 41 -2.77 11.83 19.67
C ILE A 41 -2.89 10.42 19.09
N SER A 42 -4.04 10.14 18.49
CA SER A 42 -4.28 8.90 17.74
C SER A 42 -4.91 9.23 16.40
N PHE A 43 -4.96 8.24 15.53
CA PHE A 43 -5.59 8.39 14.22
C PHE A 43 -7.04 7.88 14.27
N THR A 44 -7.93 8.61 13.58
CA THR A 44 -9.37 8.35 13.50
C THR A 44 -9.81 7.78 12.15
N GLY A 45 -8.88 7.65 11.22
CA GLY A 45 -9.12 7.01 9.94
C GLY A 45 -7.96 7.20 8.98
N ALA A 46 -8.04 6.48 7.87
CA ALA A 46 -7.08 6.55 6.77
C ALA A 46 -7.82 6.70 5.44
N ILE A 47 -7.20 7.36 4.48
CA ILE A 47 -7.70 7.47 3.10
C ILE A 47 -6.56 7.14 2.17
N LEU A 48 -6.78 6.17 1.29
CA LEU A 48 -5.87 5.87 0.19
C LEU A 48 -6.22 6.77 -0.99
N LEU A 49 -5.23 7.52 -1.43
CA LEU A 49 -5.28 8.33 -2.63
C LEU A 49 -4.51 7.65 -3.74
N ALA A 50 -5.06 7.61 -4.95
CA ALA A 50 -4.37 7.13 -6.13
C ALA A 50 -4.91 7.80 -7.40
N GLU A 51 -4.19 7.70 -8.51
CA GLU A 51 -4.73 8.07 -9.82
C GLU A 51 -5.84 7.11 -10.25
N GLY A 52 -5.66 5.82 -9.98
CA GLY A 52 -6.64 4.79 -10.26
C GLY A 52 -6.54 3.59 -9.32
N LYS A 53 -7.61 2.82 -9.28
CA LYS A 53 -7.67 1.53 -8.59
C LYS A 53 -8.45 0.55 -9.46
N GLU A 54 -7.88 -0.61 -9.70
CA GLU A 54 -8.54 -1.74 -10.34
C GLU A 54 -8.77 -2.84 -9.31
N THR A 55 -9.97 -3.41 -9.29
CA THR A 55 -10.32 -4.52 -8.41
C THR A 55 -10.63 -5.73 -9.27
N ALA A 56 -9.83 -6.78 -9.12
CA ALA A 56 -10.04 -8.08 -9.75
C ALA A 56 -10.56 -9.06 -8.72
N THR A 57 -11.65 -9.77 -9.03
CA THR A 57 -12.24 -10.77 -8.15
C THR A 57 -12.13 -12.14 -8.80
N ALA A 58 -11.52 -13.09 -8.12
CA ALA A 58 -11.34 -14.45 -8.57
C ALA A 58 -11.76 -15.43 -7.48
N TYR A 59 -12.52 -16.46 -7.83
CA TYR A 59 -12.87 -17.52 -6.90
C TYR A 59 -11.77 -18.58 -6.85
N ASP A 60 -11.16 -18.77 -5.68
CA ASP A 60 -10.18 -19.81 -5.44
C ASP A 60 -10.88 -21.10 -4.99
N MET A 61 -11.03 -22.03 -5.95
CA MET A 61 -11.65 -23.34 -5.71
C MET A 61 -10.91 -24.19 -4.66
N ARG A 62 -9.60 -23.95 -4.42
CA ARG A 62 -8.83 -24.72 -3.43
C ARG A 62 -9.10 -24.26 -2.01
N ARG A 63 -9.36 -22.96 -1.86
CA ARG A 63 -9.67 -22.33 -0.56
C ARG A 63 -11.16 -22.22 -0.30
N ASP A 64 -11.99 -22.54 -1.29
CA ASP A 64 -13.44 -22.28 -1.29
C ASP A 64 -13.74 -20.83 -0.86
N GLN A 65 -12.99 -19.89 -1.45
CA GLN A 65 -13.01 -18.48 -1.06
C GLN A 65 -12.95 -17.57 -2.28
N LEU A 66 -13.73 -16.50 -2.21
CA LEU A 66 -13.66 -15.41 -3.17
C LEU A 66 -12.46 -14.51 -2.80
N MET A 67 -11.44 -14.49 -3.66
CA MET A 67 -10.29 -13.60 -3.49
C MET A 67 -10.53 -12.31 -4.27
N THR A 68 -10.34 -11.18 -3.58
CA THR A 68 -10.40 -9.85 -4.18
C THR A 68 -9.00 -9.25 -4.16
N GLN A 69 -8.52 -8.87 -5.33
CA GLN A 69 -7.22 -8.25 -5.52
C GLN A 69 -7.40 -6.81 -5.99
N ASP A 70 -6.94 -5.88 -5.16
CA ASP A 70 -6.87 -4.47 -5.49
C ASP A 70 -5.48 -4.11 -6.04
N THR A 71 -5.44 -3.49 -7.20
CA THR A 71 -4.24 -2.94 -7.84
C THR A 71 -4.35 -1.43 -7.90
N VAL A 72 -3.38 -0.74 -7.31
CA VAL A 72 -3.31 0.73 -7.30
C VAL A 72 -2.49 1.18 -8.51
N MET A 73 -3.01 2.14 -9.28
CA MET A 73 -2.43 2.60 -10.53
C MET A 73 -1.82 3.99 -10.36
N GLY A 74 -0.64 4.20 -10.95
CA GLY A 74 0.02 5.50 -11.01
C GLY A 74 0.56 5.97 -9.65
N HIS A 75 0.54 7.28 -9.40
CA HIS A 75 0.92 7.81 -8.09
C HIS A 75 -0.11 7.46 -7.02
N ALA A 76 0.37 7.22 -5.79
CA ALA A 76 -0.47 6.98 -4.64
C ALA A 76 0.08 7.61 -3.36
N ALA A 77 -0.82 7.90 -2.43
CA ALA A 77 -0.52 8.51 -1.14
C ALA A 77 -1.53 8.08 -0.09
N VAL A 78 -1.20 8.25 1.19
CA VAL A 78 -2.12 8.01 2.30
C VAL A 78 -2.34 9.30 3.09
N ILE A 79 -3.59 9.56 3.45
CA ILE A 79 -3.96 10.54 4.46
C ILE A 79 -4.37 9.81 5.73
N LEU A 80 -3.74 10.14 6.85
CA LEU A 80 -4.06 9.65 8.18
C LEU A 80 -4.71 10.81 8.96
N LYS A 81 -5.97 10.65 9.36
CA LYS A 81 -6.71 11.69 10.11
C LYS A 81 -6.40 11.57 11.59
N THR A 82 -6.06 12.67 12.25
CA THR A 82 -5.78 12.66 13.69
C THR A 82 -7.06 12.79 14.53
N THR A 83 -6.94 12.66 15.86
CA THR A 83 -8.00 12.99 16.81
C THR A 83 -8.21 14.49 16.99
N GLY A 84 -7.16 15.30 16.83
CA GLY A 84 -7.28 16.74 16.57
C GLY A 84 -7.71 16.97 15.13
N ASP A 85 -8.37 18.09 14.83
CA ASP A 85 -8.81 18.49 13.49
C ASP A 85 -7.61 18.72 12.54
N GLY A 86 -6.94 17.63 12.19
CA GLY A 86 -5.70 17.61 11.44
C GLY A 86 -5.45 16.26 10.80
N TRP A 87 -4.40 16.23 10.01
CA TRP A 87 -4.07 15.08 9.17
C TRP A 87 -2.58 15.02 8.88
N LEU A 88 -2.13 13.82 8.54
CA LEU A 88 -0.79 13.50 8.06
C LEU A 88 -0.91 12.86 6.66
N TYR A 89 -0.32 13.51 5.67
CA TYR A 89 -0.17 13.03 4.31
C TYR A 89 1.20 12.40 4.15
N ILE A 90 1.26 11.23 3.53
CA ILE A 90 2.50 10.49 3.29
C ILE A 90 2.46 9.94 1.87
N CYS A 91 3.50 10.19 1.08
CA CYS A 91 3.67 9.62 -0.24
C CYS A 91 5.12 9.24 -0.54
N LEU A 92 5.26 8.33 -1.49
CA LEU A 92 6.55 7.93 -2.05
C LEU A 92 6.42 8.05 -3.57
N SER A 93 7.43 8.62 -4.21
CA SER A 93 7.50 8.76 -5.67
C SER A 93 8.94 8.62 -6.16
N GLU A 94 9.11 8.71 -7.48
CA GLU A 94 10.43 8.78 -8.12
C GLU A 94 11.30 9.94 -7.61
N THR A 95 10.68 11.02 -7.13
CA THR A 95 11.40 12.18 -6.56
C THR A 95 11.81 11.96 -5.11
N GLY A 96 11.31 10.90 -4.47
CA GLY A 96 11.64 10.52 -3.10
C GLY A 96 10.44 10.41 -2.19
N PHE A 97 10.73 10.37 -0.90
CA PHE A 97 9.75 10.36 0.17
C PHE A 97 9.28 11.78 0.48
N HIS A 98 7.98 11.96 0.66
CA HIS A 98 7.41 13.24 1.04
C HIS A 98 6.24 13.05 2.01
N TRP A 99 6.15 13.97 2.97
CA TRP A 99 5.08 14.00 3.94
C TRP A 99 4.71 15.44 4.27
N GLU A 100 3.47 15.65 4.70
CA GLU A 100 2.93 16.95 5.11
C GLU A 100 1.92 16.73 6.23
N HIS A 101 1.88 17.63 7.22
CA HIS A 101 0.81 17.65 8.21
C HIS A 101 0.19 19.04 8.30
N ALA A 102 -1.12 19.10 8.55
CA ALA A 102 -1.82 20.36 8.78
C ALA A 102 -3.11 20.17 9.54
N SER A 103 -3.64 21.27 10.06
CA SER A 103 -5.00 21.34 10.61
C SER A 103 -6.05 21.60 9.51
N GLY A 104 -7.30 21.28 9.81
CA GLY A 104 -8.45 21.50 8.95
C GLY A 104 -8.58 20.49 7.81
N SER A 105 -9.13 20.94 6.68
CA SER A 105 -9.55 20.03 5.62
C SER A 105 -8.40 19.55 4.73
N TYR A 106 -8.19 18.24 4.68
CA TYR A 106 -7.29 17.57 3.73
C TYR A 106 -7.73 17.68 2.26
N ARG A 107 -8.95 18.18 1.98
CA ARG A 107 -9.50 18.27 0.61
C ARG A 107 -8.65 19.13 -0.31
N ARG A 108 -7.80 20.01 0.23
CA ARG A 108 -6.82 20.78 -0.56
C ARG A 108 -5.86 19.89 -1.34
N LEU A 109 -5.50 18.73 -0.78
CA LEU A 109 -4.61 17.75 -1.42
C LEU A 109 -5.26 17.03 -2.62
N MET A 110 -6.59 17.10 -2.73
CA MET A 110 -7.36 16.49 -3.82
C MET A 110 -7.72 17.48 -4.93
N GLN A 111 -7.31 18.76 -4.79
CA GLN A 111 -7.49 19.77 -5.82
C GLN A 111 -6.35 19.63 -6.82
N ALA A 112 -6.67 19.34 -8.08
CA ALA A 112 -5.68 19.20 -9.12
C ALA A 112 -4.92 20.54 -9.28
N GLY A 113 -3.59 20.50 -9.14
CA GLY A 113 -2.74 21.58 -9.63
C GLY A 113 -2.79 21.65 -11.15
N ALA A 114 -2.51 22.81 -11.73
CA ALA A 114 -2.47 23.01 -13.17
C ALA A 114 -1.40 22.09 -13.81
N GLY A 115 -1.83 20.92 -14.30
CA GLY A 115 -1.00 19.98 -15.07
C GLY A 115 -0.52 18.71 -14.34
N GLY A 116 -0.92 18.47 -13.09
CA GLY A 116 -0.58 17.24 -12.35
C GLY A 116 -1.65 16.16 -12.45
N ALA A 117 -1.25 14.88 -12.45
CA ALA A 117 -2.18 13.76 -12.33
C ALA A 117 -3.00 13.90 -11.03
N ARG A 118 -4.33 13.82 -11.15
CA ARG A 118 -5.24 14.08 -10.02
C ARG A 118 -5.38 12.83 -9.17
N LEU A 119 -4.82 12.87 -7.96
CA LEU A 119 -5.09 11.86 -6.95
C LEU A 119 -6.56 11.95 -6.49
N GLN A 120 -7.23 10.79 -6.44
CA GLN A 120 -8.59 10.63 -5.94
C GLN A 120 -8.63 9.64 -4.78
N ALA A 121 -9.61 9.79 -3.89
CA ALA A 121 -9.85 8.81 -2.85
C ALA A 121 -10.35 7.50 -3.48
N VAL A 122 -9.53 6.45 -3.42
CA VAL A 122 -9.86 5.13 -3.95
C VAL A 122 -10.24 4.12 -2.86
N ASP A 123 -9.86 4.42 -1.61
CA ASP A 123 -10.27 3.65 -0.44
C ASP A 123 -10.26 4.52 0.82
N SER A 124 -11.01 4.12 1.84
CA SER A 124 -11.02 4.78 3.14
C SER A 124 -11.34 3.81 4.26
N SER A 125 -10.82 4.12 5.45
CA SER A 125 -11.13 3.42 6.68
C SER A 125 -11.37 4.42 7.80
N THR A 126 -12.32 4.09 8.67
CA THR A 126 -12.60 4.81 9.92
C THR A 126 -12.02 4.08 11.14
N ALA A 127 -11.16 3.07 10.90
CA ALA A 127 -10.45 2.38 11.96
C ALA A 127 -9.59 3.36 12.76
N ARG A 128 -9.63 3.22 14.08
CA ARG A 128 -8.77 3.96 14.99
C ARG A 128 -7.50 3.17 15.24
N PHE A 129 -6.37 3.85 15.21
CA PHE A 129 -5.07 3.25 15.45
C PHE A 129 -4.13 4.25 16.11
N ALA A 130 -3.15 3.72 16.84
CA ALA A 130 -2.19 4.53 17.59
C ALA A 130 -1.09 5.06 16.68
N VAL A 131 -0.34 6.06 17.14
CA VAL A 131 0.77 6.62 16.37
C VAL A 131 1.91 5.61 16.21
N GLU A 132 2.11 4.76 17.20
CA GLU A 132 3.09 3.67 17.17
C GLU A 132 2.80 2.66 16.07
N SER A 133 1.52 2.43 15.72
CA SER A 133 1.16 1.58 14.59
C SER A 133 1.74 2.12 13.28
N VAL A 134 1.69 3.44 13.08
CA VAL A 134 2.25 4.07 11.87
C VAL A 134 3.78 3.99 11.89
N GLN A 135 4.42 4.22 13.04
CA GLN A 135 5.88 4.10 13.18
C GLN A 135 6.36 2.68 12.85
N ALA A 136 5.75 1.66 13.46
CA ALA A 136 6.09 0.26 13.20
C ALA A 136 5.93 -0.10 11.71
N MET A 137 4.91 0.43 11.04
CA MET A 137 4.68 0.17 9.61
C MET A 137 5.66 0.88 8.68
N ILE A 138 6.17 2.04 9.07
CA ILE A 138 7.27 2.69 8.34
C ILE A 138 8.55 1.88 8.55
N GLU A 139 8.80 1.38 9.77
CA GLU A 139 9.95 0.54 10.09
C GLU A 139 9.96 -0.81 9.35
N GLU A 140 8.80 -1.45 9.19
CA GLU A 140 8.66 -2.69 8.40
C GLU A 140 9.11 -2.50 6.94
N GLN A 141 8.97 -1.30 6.41
CA GLN A 141 9.29 -0.97 5.02
C GLN A 141 10.78 -0.68 4.79
N GLN A 142 11.61 -0.64 5.84
CA GLN A 142 13.03 -0.31 5.75
C GLN A 142 13.85 -1.22 4.82
N VAL A 143 13.43 -2.49 4.71
CA VAL A 143 14.12 -3.54 3.94
C VAL A 143 13.72 -3.54 2.47
N LEU A 144 12.75 -2.72 2.08
CA LEU A 144 12.20 -2.68 0.74
C LEU A 144 12.92 -1.64 -0.11
N GLU A 145 13.06 -1.94 -1.39
CA GLU A 145 13.53 -1.01 -2.42
C GLU A 145 12.37 -0.72 -3.36
N TYR A 146 12.03 0.56 -3.53
CA TYR A 146 10.91 0.98 -4.35
C TYR A 146 11.38 1.54 -5.68
N ALA A 147 10.89 0.98 -6.78
CA ALA A 147 11.16 1.47 -8.13
C ALA A 147 10.08 1.03 -9.13
N ASN A 148 9.92 1.80 -10.19
CA ASN A 148 9.00 1.44 -11.28
C ASN A 148 9.40 0.12 -11.92
N GLY A 149 8.41 -0.75 -12.17
CA GLY A 149 8.64 -2.05 -12.80
C GLY A 149 9.30 -3.09 -11.89
N THR A 150 9.44 -2.82 -10.59
CA THR A 150 9.89 -3.81 -9.60
C THR A 150 8.70 -4.40 -8.83
N PRO A 151 8.90 -5.46 -8.02
CA PRO A 151 7.83 -5.99 -7.14
C PRO A 151 7.31 -5.00 -6.09
N HIS A 152 8.00 -3.88 -5.90
CA HIS A 152 7.64 -2.82 -4.97
C HIS A 152 7.65 -1.49 -5.73
N GLU A 153 6.54 -1.17 -6.38
CA GLU A 153 6.38 0.15 -7.00
C GLU A 153 6.12 1.21 -5.93
N TYR A 154 6.32 2.48 -6.26
CA TYR A 154 6.10 3.57 -5.30
C TYR A 154 4.67 3.60 -4.75
N ALA A 155 3.68 3.22 -5.56
CA ALA A 155 2.29 3.13 -5.12
C ALA A 155 2.07 2.02 -4.07
N ASP A 156 2.88 0.96 -4.10
CA ASP A 156 2.79 -0.15 -3.16
C ASP A 156 3.15 0.31 -1.74
N PHE A 157 4.00 1.33 -1.58
CA PHE A 157 4.27 1.93 -0.28
C PHE A 157 2.99 2.46 0.38
N ALA A 158 2.25 3.32 -0.35
CA ALA A 158 1.01 3.91 0.15
C ALA A 158 -0.05 2.84 0.39
N LYS A 159 -0.18 1.86 -0.51
CA LYS A 159 -1.12 0.75 -0.36
C LYS A 159 -0.81 -0.09 0.88
N ARG A 160 0.45 -0.47 1.09
CA ARG A 160 0.89 -1.25 2.26
C ARG A 160 0.62 -0.50 3.56
N LEU A 161 0.90 0.80 3.58
CA LEU A 161 0.61 1.63 4.73
C LEU A 161 -0.90 1.70 4.99
N PHE A 162 -1.73 1.93 3.97
CA PHE A 162 -3.18 1.98 4.14
C PHE A 162 -3.77 0.64 4.61
N ASP A 163 -3.37 -0.46 4.01
CA ASP A 163 -3.92 -1.79 4.29
C ASP A 163 -3.72 -2.18 5.76
N ARG A 164 -2.51 -2.03 6.33
CA ARG A 164 -2.34 -2.42 7.75
C ARG A 164 -3.06 -1.49 8.72
N VAL A 165 -3.11 -0.17 8.49
CA VAL A 165 -3.87 0.73 9.39
C VAL A 165 -5.37 0.59 9.24
N SER A 166 -5.84 0.17 8.07
CA SER A 166 -7.27 -0.06 7.81
C SER A 166 -7.76 -1.42 8.31
N GLY A 167 -6.83 -2.32 8.68
CA GLY A 167 -7.14 -3.72 9.00
C GLY A 167 -7.48 -4.57 7.78
N LYS A 168 -7.22 -4.07 6.57
CA LYS A 168 -7.36 -4.83 5.32
C LYS A 168 -6.03 -5.55 5.06
N ASN A 169 -6.05 -6.88 4.96
CA ASN A 169 -4.82 -7.62 4.72
C ASN A 169 -4.30 -7.36 3.29
N CYS A 170 -3.03 -6.97 3.16
CA CYS A 170 -2.32 -6.96 1.88
C CYS A 170 -2.11 -8.40 1.35
N GLU A 171 -3.13 -9.03 0.76
CA GLU A 171 -2.89 -10.19 -0.14
C GLU A 171 -2.83 -9.71 -1.60
N GLY A 172 -2.04 -8.68 -1.87
CA GLY A 172 -1.74 -8.23 -3.23
C GLY A 172 -0.67 -9.11 -3.87
N LYS A 173 -1.03 -10.30 -4.36
CA LYS A 173 -0.17 -11.09 -5.26
C LYS A 173 -0.43 -10.66 -6.70
N ARG A 174 0.54 -10.05 -7.40
CA ARG A 174 0.38 -9.75 -8.84
C ARG A 174 0.13 -11.05 -9.64
N PRO A 175 -0.52 -10.99 -10.83
CA PRO A 175 -0.90 -12.17 -11.62
C PRO A 175 0.24 -13.14 -11.96
N PHE A 176 1.51 -12.71 -11.93
CA PHE A 176 2.67 -13.58 -12.17
C PHE A 176 3.03 -14.49 -10.98
N ASP A 177 2.62 -14.15 -9.76
CA ASP A 177 2.84 -15.00 -8.57
C ASP A 177 1.88 -16.20 -8.52
N ALA A 178 0.85 -16.22 -9.38
CA ALA A 178 -0.07 -17.36 -9.51
C ALA A 178 0.57 -18.59 -10.16
N LEU A 179 1.74 -18.44 -10.79
CA LEU A 179 2.44 -19.53 -11.50
C LEU A 179 3.58 -20.16 -10.70
N GLY A 180 3.91 -19.65 -9.50
CA GLY A 180 5.21 -19.90 -8.86
C GLY A 180 5.24 -20.63 -7.52
N SER A 181 4.11 -21.03 -6.91
CA SER A 181 4.15 -21.68 -5.58
C SER A 181 3.65 -23.12 -5.61
N ASN A 182 4.43 -23.98 -6.25
CA ASN A 182 4.46 -25.41 -5.96
C ASN A 182 5.36 -25.64 -4.73
N ALA A 183 4.79 -26.10 -3.61
CA ALA A 183 5.12 -27.42 -3.04
C ALA A 183 4.57 -27.61 -1.61
N PRO A 184 4.31 -28.87 -1.20
CA PRO A 184 3.37 -29.23 -0.14
C PRO A 184 4.05 -29.81 1.11
N HIS A 185 3.29 -29.92 2.20
CA HIS A 185 3.10 -31.17 2.98
C HIS A 185 2.42 -30.88 4.31
N LYS A 186 1.12 -31.18 4.42
CA LYS A 186 0.55 -31.66 5.68
C LYS A 186 -0.02 -33.05 5.44
N LYS A 187 0.54 -34.01 6.18
CA LYS A 187 0.18 -35.43 6.19
C LYS A 187 -1.32 -35.59 6.41
N ALA A 188 -1.96 -36.40 5.59
CA ALA A 188 -3.34 -36.85 5.78
C ALA A 188 -3.46 -37.64 7.11
N PRO A 189 -4.55 -37.49 7.87
CA PRO A 189 -4.86 -38.39 8.97
C PRO A 189 -5.35 -39.76 8.44
N PRO A 190 -5.13 -40.86 9.18
CA PRO A 190 -5.52 -42.20 8.73
C PRO A 190 -7.05 -42.37 8.71
N PRO A 191 -7.59 -43.24 7.82
CA PRO A 191 -9.01 -43.48 7.72
C PRO A 191 -9.57 -44.20 8.95
N SER A 192 -10.68 -43.68 9.47
CA SER A 192 -11.51 -44.29 10.51
C SER A 192 -12.09 -45.63 10.01
N ARG A 193 -11.83 -46.70 10.77
CA ARG A 193 -12.43 -48.03 10.55
C ARG A 193 -13.93 -47.97 10.84
N GLY A 194 -14.73 -48.43 9.88
CA GLY A 194 -16.19 -48.52 9.99
C GLY A 194 -16.66 -49.49 11.07
N SER A 195 -17.76 -49.12 11.72
CA SER A 195 -18.55 -50.00 12.59
C SER A 195 -19.43 -50.93 11.74
N PRO A 196 -19.57 -52.22 12.06
CA PRO A 196 -20.43 -53.15 11.32
C PRO A 196 -21.92 -53.01 11.70
N GLN A 197 -22.79 -53.17 10.69
CA GLN A 197 -24.24 -53.30 10.84
C GLN A 197 -24.63 -54.62 11.55
N PRO A 198 -25.79 -54.65 12.25
CA PRO A 198 -26.28 -55.86 12.90
C PRO A 198 -27.06 -56.74 11.91
N GLY A 199 -26.87 -58.05 12.02
CA GLY A 199 -27.66 -59.05 11.31
C GLY A 199 -27.84 -60.28 12.18
N SER A 200 -29.05 -60.44 12.73
CA SER A 200 -29.84 -61.67 12.97
C SER A 200 -31.03 -61.31 13.85
#